data_AF-A0A9N9XUN7-F1
#
_entry.id   AF-A0A9N9XUN7-F1
#
_cell.length_a   1.000
_cell.length_b   1.000
_cell.length_c   1.000
_cell.angle_alpha   90.00
_cell.angle_beta   90.00
_cell.angle_gamma   90.00
#
_symmetry.space_group_name_H-M   'P 1'
#
loop_
_entity.id
_entity.type
_entity.pdbx_description
1 polymer ?
#
loop_
_entity_poly.entity_id
_entity_poly.type
_entity_poly.pdbx_seq_one_letter_code
_entity_poly.pdbx_strand_id
1 'polypeptide(L)'
;MSEYEDCVWNPPGCVPSGITIPEFPVLSTSSQSTKIDDRSLSNFMVIQDISHATRPQSQPIQVAPSPDVNDDHLQLKSLLESWNQTHIFDHLIAQNITLKVLKMIKPHHIERLLKQFDMATQITFEYNLELWRQYDTASPLDGILLAGPERSTSRQLSESSRVSPYPSRCSTPDSEPIRVLLSDILNESAKAKVLVEYYNKFQIFKEEQRNSLINVVAHYFEDKGITMSLAASFAIEKDIIEKFPTEKLDYYRTTKRGKIYNKWRNLNSHFKCTMTEIKPKPIKGHKVQRYQEEIGEPEQDAETCISTLKYSHLSSDEFDSVWKACSNFRLQQIKTLETTTAVLDAWPFYRQPSGFRLIEIDFESAFKTRGHLLVNWKSESPAILSFLKDGQHVKDKNIKSMLDKLTTQNDNENGFDAALLWSLHGYMVPTNKIVKKDVTGKNATTKFTIKDSQESFLFLGRSIQEVEDHISFLKEKKKSVQPFVYCTGEDIFNIETSS
;
A
#
# COMPACT_ATOMS: atom_id res chain seq x y z
N MET A 1 40.90 47.95 -28.22
CA MET A 1 41.81 46.87 -27.81
C MET A 1 41.21 46.20 -26.59
N SER A 2 40.64 45.01 -26.60
CA SER A 2 40.27 44.02 -27.63
C SER A 2 39.35 43.06 -26.85
N GLU A 3 38.05 43.09 -27.13
CA GLU A 3 37.32 42.06 -27.89
C GLU A 3 36.89 40.86 -27.03
N TYR A 4 35.62 40.93 -26.63
CA TYR A 4 34.73 39.81 -26.32
C TYR A 4 34.28 39.21 -27.66
N GLU A 5 34.37 37.89 -27.83
CA GLU A 5 33.73 37.17 -28.94
C GLU A 5 32.52 36.37 -28.41
N ASP A 6 31.37 36.72 -28.98
CA ASP A 6 30.09 36.03 -28.89
C ASP A 6 30.10 34.75 -29.75
N CYS A 7 29.61 33.63 -29.21
CA CYS A 7 29.19 32.48 -30.00
C CYS A 7 27.67 32.32 -29.92
N VAL A 8 27.03 32.85 -30.96
CA VAL A 8 25.59 32.74 -31.27
C VAL A 8 25.27 31.34 -31.77
N TRP A 9 24.27 30.70 -31.15
CA TRP A 9 23.69 29.42 -31.56
C TRP A 9 22.50 29.69 -32.49
N ASN A 10 22.55 29.19 -33.73
CA ASN A 10 21.48 29.31 -34.74
C ASN A 10 20.88 27.93 -35.08
N PRO A 11 19.54 27.77 -35.01
CA PRO A 11 18.79 27.02 -36.03
C PRO A 11 17.55 27.84 -36.49
N PRO A 12 16.78 27.49 -37.56
CA PRO A 12 16.66 26.21 -38.28
C PRO A 12 16.55 26.31 -39.82
N GLY A 13 16.52 25.17 -40.51
CA GLY A 13 16.15 25.07 -41.93
C GLY A 13 15.33 23.80 -42.22
N CYS A 14 14.16 23.97 -42.83
CA CYS A 14 13.18 22.92 -43.13
C CYS A 14 13.20 22.55 -44.64
N VAL A 15 13.33 21.23 -44.92
CA VAL A 15 12.87 20.39 -46.07
C VAL A 15 13.35 20.71 -47.52
N PRO A 16 13.50 19.72 -48.44
CA PRO A 16 12.37 18.96 -49.01
C PRO A 16 12.59 17.45 -49.30
N SER A 17 11.46 16.81 -49.58
CA SER A 17 11.18 15.43 -49.97
C SER A 17 11.84 14.94 -51.26
N GLY A 18 12.15 13.64 -51.34
CA GLY A 18 12.07 12.88 -52.61
C GLY A 18 13.21 11.89 -52.92
N ILE A 19 12.80 10.65 -53.21
CA ILE A 19 13.37 9.73 -54.23
C ILE A 19 14.38 8.65 -53.75
N THR A 20 13.78 7.46 -53.52
CA THR A 20 14.08 6.14 -54.14
C THR A 20 15.11 5.17 -53.51
N ILE A 21 14.59 3.94 -53.41
CA ILE A 21 15.16 2.64 -53.02
C ILE A 21 16.29 2.20 -53.97
N PRO A 22 17.25 1.38 -53.50
CA PRO A 22 17.51 0.13 -54.20
C PRO A 22 17.57 -1.10 -53.29
N GLU A 23 17.28 -2.23 -53.93
CA GLU A 23 17.12 -3.59 -53.43
C GLU A 23 18.41 -4.25 -52.90
N PHE A 24 18.18 -5.33 -52.16
CA PHE A 24 19.10 -6.30 -51.56
C PHE A 24 20.22 -6.83 -52.48
N PRO A 25 21.21 -7.52 -51.87
CA PRO A 25 21.26 -8.94 -52.14
C PRO A 25 21.31 -9.83 -50.89
N VAL A 26 20.67 -10.98 -51.08
CA VAL A 26 20.68 -12.20 -50.27
C VAL A 26 22.09 -12.80 -50.25
N LEU A 27 22.53 -13.30 -49.10
CA LEU A 27 23.44 -14.45 -49.02
C LEU A 27 23.18 -15.26 -47.76
N SER A 28 23.22 -16.58 -47.97
CA SER A 28 22.72 -17.66 -47.16
C SER A 28 23.85 -18.50 -46.55
N THR A 29 23.51 -19.29 -45.51
CA THR A 29 24.26 -20.41 -44.90
C THR A 29 25.45 -19.99 -44.03
N SER A 30 25.76 -20.62 -42.88
CA SER A 30 25.65 -22.03 -42.52
C SER A 30 25.63 -22.25 -41.00
N SER A 31 24.94 -23.32 -40.60
CA SER A 31 25.01 -24.02 -39.33
C SER A 31 26.43 -24.36 -38.89
N GLN A 32 26.72 -24.33 -37.59
CA GLN A 32 27.59 -25.34 -36.96
C GLN A 32 27.30 -25.49 -35.47
N SER A 33 27.08 -26.76 -35.13
CA SER A 33 26.85 -27.34 -33.81
C SER A 33 28.19 -27.86 -33.30
N THR A 34 28.53 -27.60 -32.05
CA THR A 34 29.41 -28.48 -31.26
C THR A 34 28.96 -28.54 -29.80
N LYS A 35 28.54 -29.74 -29.42
CA LYS A 35 28.55 -30.30 -28.06
C LYS A 35 30.00 -30.62 -27.63
N ILE A 36 30.14 -31.05 -26.36
CA ILE A 36 31.28 -31.72 -25.66
C ILE A 36 31.87 -30.78 -24.59
N ASP A 37 32.06 -31.13 -23.32
CA ASP A 37 31.72 -32.31 -22.52
C ASP A 37 31.82 -31.97 -21.02
N ASP A 38 31.22 -32.84 -20.22
CA ASP A 38 31.40 -33.05 -18.77
C ASP A 38 32.86 -33.24 -18.31
N ARG A 39 33.16 -32.74 -17.10
CA ARG A 39 33.85 -33.45 -15.98
C ARG A 39 34.04 -32.46 -14.82
N SER A 40 33.30 -32.60 -13.72
CA SER A 40 33.59 -33.40 -12.51
C SER A 40 34.81 -32.91 -11.69
N LEU A 41 34.56 -32.60 -10.41
CA LEU A 41 35.29 -32.98 -9.18
C LEU A 41 34.99 -31.89 -8.12
N SER A 42 34.04 -32.11 -7.21
CA SER A 42 34.28 -32.66 -5.87
C SER A 42 35.32 -31.88 -5.06
N ASN A 43 34.87 -31.21 -3.99
CA ASN A 43 35.58 -31.25 -2.73
C ASN A 43 34.63 -31.10 -1.53
N PHE A 44 34.91 -31.98 -0.59
CA PHE A 44 34.23 -32.35 0.65
C PHE A 44 34.60 -31.41 1.81
N MET A 45 33.73 -31.38 2.84
CA MET A 45 33.95 -31.18 4.30
C MET A 45 35.04 -30.16 4.77
N VAL A 46 34.82 -29.37 5.82
CA VAL A 46 34.77 -29.83 7.21
C VAL A 46 34.22 -28.68 8.07
N ILE A 47 33.23 -28.99 8.91
CA ILE A 47 32.83 -28.23 10.10
C ILE A 47 33.86 -28.55 11.20
N GLN A 48 34.39 -27.53 11.86
CA GLN A 48 35.08 -27.70 13.14
C GLN A 48 34.45 -26.84 14.22
N ASP A 49 33.97 -27.54 15.24
CA ASP A 49 33.60 -27.09 16.59
C ASP A 49 34.76 -26.39 17.30
N ILE A 50 34.42 -25.39 18.11
CA ILE A 50 35.15 -25.09 19.36
C ILE A 50 34.11 -24.93 20.47
N SER A 51 34.00 -25.97 21.29
CA SER A 51 33.45 -25.93 22.64
C SER A 51 34.54 -25.61 23.67
N HIS A 52 34.16 -24.87 24.71
CA HIS A 52 34.57 -24.94 26.13
C HIS A 52 34.58 -23.52 26.71
N ALA A 53 33.52 -23.14 27.44
CA ALA A 53 33.29 -23.38 28.87
C ALA A 53 33.99 -22.34 29.76
N THR A 54 33.20 -21.55 30.49
CA THR A 54 33.37 -21.30 31.93
C THR A 54 32.08 -20.66 32.48
N ARG A 55 31.50 -21.30 33.49
CA ARG A 55 30.45 -20.77 34.38
C ARG A 55 31.13 -20.41 35.72
N PRO A 56 30.66 -19.36 36.42
CA PRO A 56 30.42 -19.50 37.86
C PRO A 56 29.02 -18.98 38.21
N GLN A 57 28.13 -19.83 38.71
CA GLN A 57 27.83 -20.06 40.13
C GLN A 57 27.15 -18.86 40.84
N SER A 58 25.87 -19.09 41.09
CA SER A 58 24.94 -18.37 41.95
C SER A 58 25.13 -18.74 43.43
N GLN A 59 24.93 -17.78 44.33
CA GLN A 59 24.53 -18.03 45.72
C GLN A 59 23.14 -17.42 46.01
N PRO A 60 22.40 -17.97 46.99
CA PRO A 60 20.94 -17.99 46.98
C PRO A 60 20.34 -16.89 47.87
N ILE A 61 19.37 -16.16 47.33
CA ILE A 61 18.42 -15.42 48.16
C ILE A 61 17.24 -16.36 48.41
N GLN A 62 17.17 -16.89 49.63
CA GLN A 62 15.97 -17.57 50.15
C GLN A 62 14.90 -16.50 50.38
N VAL A 63 13.88 -16.47 49.52
CA VAL A 63 12.58 -15.87 49.86
C VAL A 63 11.60 -17.04 49.98
N ALA A 64 11.11 -17.25 51.20
CA ALA A 64 10.01 -18.16 51.47
C ALA A 64 8.83 -17.84 50.54
N PRO A 65 8.22 -18.81 49.85
CA PRO A 65 7.10 -18.53 48.98
C PRO A 65 5.92 -18.07 49.85
N SER A 66 5.52 -16.82 49.63
CA SER A 66 4.26 -16.28 50.09
C SER A 66 3.12 -17.24 49.75
N PRO A 67 2.13 -17.43 50.65
CA PRO A 67 1.08 -18.45 50.51
C PRO A 67 0.23 -18.34 49.23
N ASP A 68 0.27 -17.23 48.50
CA ASP A 68 -0.45 -16.98 47.25
C ASP A 68 0.15 -17.68 46.00
N VAL A 69 1.48 -17.84 45.92
CA VAL A 69 2.14 -18.36 44.69
C VAL A 69 1.89 -19.87 44.52
N ASN A 70 1.74 -20.57 45.64
CA ASN A 70 1.51 -22.01 45.62
C ASN A 70 0.09 -22.36 45.14
N ASP A 71 -0.90 -21.48 45.41
CA ASP A 71 -2.28 -21.67 44.97
C ASP A 71 -2.41 -21.46 43.45
N ASP A 72 -1.81 -20.39 42.92
CA ASP A 72 -1.77 -20.13 41.47
C ASP A 72 -1.09 -21.26 40.67
N HIS A 73 0.00 -21.82 41.21
CA HIS A 73 0.69 -22.95 40.58
C HIS A 73 -0.15 -24.24 40.64
N LEU A 74 -0.88 -24.46 41.74
CA LEU A 74 -1.76 -25.63 41.88
C LEU A 74 -2.97 -25.54 40.94
N GLN A 75 -3.57 -24.35 40.81
CA GLN A 75 -4.66 -24.10 39.87
C GLN A 75 -4.20 -24.23 38.41
N LEU A 76 -3.01 -23.73 38.08
CA LEU A 76 -2.43 -23.91 36.74
C LEU A 76 -2.17 -25.40 36.44
N LYS A 77 -1.67 -26.16 37.42
CA LYS A 77 -1.44 -27.60 37.25
C LYS A 77 -2.76 -28.35 37.00
N SER A 78 -3.79 -28.06 37.80
CA SER A 78 -5.12 -28.66 37.65
C SER A 78 -5.75 -28.30 36.28
N LEU A 79 -5.53 -27.08 35.79
CA LEU A 79 -5.97 -26.68 34.46
C LEU A 79 -5.29 -27.50 33.35
N LEU A 80 -3.97 -27.68 33.43
CA LEU A 80 -3.24 -28.47 32.43
C LEU A 80 -3.55 -29.98 32.54
N GLU A 81 -3.87 -30.47 33.72
CA GLU A 81 -4.41 -31.83 33.91
C GLU A 81 -5.74 -31.99 33.16
N SER A 82 -6.65 -31.01 33.26
CA SER A 82 -7.91 -31.02 32.51
C SER A 82 -7.72 -31.00 30.99
N TRP A 83 -6.59 -30.48 30.51
CA TRP A 83 -6.23 -30.42 29.09
C TRP A 83 -5.38 -31.62 28.64
N ASN A 84 -5.04 -32.53 29.56
CA ASN A 84 -4.10 -33.62 29.34
C ASN A 84 -2.71 -33.16 28.84
N GLN A 85 -2.22 -32.01 29.33
CA GLN A 85 -0.96 -31.37 28.93
C GLN A 85 -0.07 -31.00 30.13
N THR A 86 -0.02 -31.87 31.14
CA THR A 86 0.79 -31.68 32.35
C THR A 86 2.29 -31.59 32.10
N HIS A 87 2.79 -32.22 31.03
CA HIS A 87 4.20 -32.22 30.67
C HIS A 87 4.76 -30.83 30.30
N ILE A 88 3.89 -29.84 30.04
CA ILE A 88 4.29 -28.45 29.73
C ILE A 88 4.41 -27.62 31.02
N PHE A 89 3.86 -28.10 32.15
CA PHE A 89 3.75 -27.35 33.40
C PHE A 89 5.10 -26.77 33.88
N ASP A 90 6.13 -27.61 33.97
CA ASP A 90 7.45 -27.18 34.45
C ASP A 90 8.05 -26.08 33.58
N HIS A 91 7.80 -26.12 32.26
CA HIS A 91 8.24 -25.09 31.33
C HIS A 91 7.48 -23.78 31.48
N LEU A 92 6.17 -23.83 31.73
CA LEU A 92 5.37 -22.64 31.99
C LEU A 92 5.79 -21.94 33.29
N ILE A 93 6.08 -22.71 34.34
CA ILE A 93 6.59 -22.18 35.61
C ILE A 93 7.99 -21.58 35.41
N ALA A 94 8.88 -22.25 34.66
CA ALA A 94 10.21 -21.72 34.37
C ALA A 94 10.18 -20.38 33.60
N GLN A 95 9.13 -20.16 32.79
CA GLN A 95 8.91 -18.91 32.05
C GLN A 95 8.02 -17.91 32.82
N ASN A 96 7.73 -18.17 34.10
CA ASN A 96 6.91 -17.35 34.98
C ASN A 96 5.50 -17.04 34.43
N ILE A 97 4.89 -18.05 33.79
CA ILE A 97 3.54 -17.96 33.23
C ILE A 97 2.52 -18.35 34.31
N THR A 98 1.83 -17.35 34.87
CA THR A 98 0.70 -17.55 35.79
C THR A 98 -0.64 -17.62 35.03
N LEU A 99 -1.72 -18.06 35.68
CA LEU A 99 -3.07 -18.07 35.07
C LEU A 99 -3.49 -16.70 34.53
N LYS A 100 -3.13 -15.62 35.22
CA LYS A 100 -3.37 -14.25 34.76
C LYS A 100 -2.63 -13.93 33.47
N VAL A 101 -1.36 -14.33 33.37
CA VAL A 101 -0.56 -14.16 32.15
C VAL A 101 -1.15 -15.03 31.03
N LEU A 102 -1.62 -16.23 31.36
CA LEU A 102 -2.26 -17.15 30.43
C LEU A 102 -3.59 -16.59 29.86
N LYS A 103 -4.33 -15.74 30.59
CA LYS A 103 -5.49 -15.01 30.05
C LYS A 103 -5.12 -13.92 29.03
N MET A 104 -3.91 -13.38 29.12
CA MET A 104 -3.45 -12.24 28.29
C MET A 104 -2.50 -12.65 27.15
N ILE A 105 -1.99 -13.88 27.16
CA ILE A 105 -1.01 -14.35 26.18
C ILE A 105 -1.61 -14.30 24.74
N LYS A 106 -0.80 -13.89 23.76
CA LYS A 106 -1.20 -13.73 22.35
C LYS A 106 -0.61 -14.86 21.50
N PRO A 107 -1.14 -15.13 20.29
CA PRO A 107 -0.66 -16.25 19.46
C PRO A 107 0.87 -16.28 19.27
N HIS A 108 1.50 -15.16 18.93
CA HIS A 108 2.97 -15.07 18.77
C HIS A 108 3.75 -15.29 20.08
N HIS A 109 3.14 -15.04 21.24
CA HIS A 109 3.76 -15.37 22.53
C HIS A 109 3.69 -16.87 22.82
N ILE A 110 2.60 -17.54 22.44
CA ILE A 110 2.43 -19.01 22.57
C ILE A 110 3.43 -19.72 21.66
N GLU A 111 3.56 -19.28 20.41
CA GLU A 111 4.54 -19.82 19.44
C GLU A 111 5.97 -19.72 19.97
N ARG A 112 6.32 -18.59 20.58
CA ARG A 112 7.64 -18.40 21.19
C ARG A 112 7.81 -19.23 22.47
N LEU A 113 6.77 -19.32 23.30
CA LEU A 113 6.77 -20.03 24.57
C LEU A 113 6.91 -21.55 24.37
N LEU A 114 6.21 -22.12 23.39
CA LEU A 114 6.17 -23.55 23.14
C LEU A 114 7.08 -24.01 21.99
N LYS A 115 8.01 -23.16 21.54
CA LYS A 115 8.92 -23.42 20.40
C LYS A 115 9.69 -24.74 20.51
N GLN A 116 9.96 -25.20 21.73
CA GLN A 116 10.70 -26.44 21.99
C GLN A 116 9.84 -27.71 22.04
N PHE A 117 8.51 -27.57 22.01
CA PHE A 117 7.57 -28.69 21.99
C PHE A 117 7.14 -29.01 20.56
N ASP A 118 6.67 -30.23 20.33
CA ASP A 118 6.19 -30.66 19.03
C ASP A 118 4.93 -29.88 18.60
N MET A 119 4.68 -29.87 17.29
CA MET A 119 3.58 -29.12 16.70
C MET A 119 2.19 -29.56 17.21
N ALA A 120 2.01 -30.84 17.55
CA ALA A 120 0.73 -31.32 18.06
C ALA A 120 0.46 -30.77 19.46
N THR A 121 1.49 -30.71 20.30
CA THR A 121 1.44 -30.07 21.62
C THR A 121 1.10 -28.59 21.51
N GLN A 122 1.72 -27.86 20.58
CA GLN A 122 1.44 -26.43 20.35
C GLN A 122 -0.02 -26.18 19.93
N ILE A 123 -0.50 -26.93 18.93
CA ILE A 123 -1.87 -26.79 18.42
C ILE A 123 -2.91 -27.14 19.50
N THR A 124 -2.67 -28.23 20.25
CA THR A 124 -3.58 -28.69 21.30
C THR A 124 -3.65 -27.69 22.44
N PHE A 125 -2.52 -27.10 22.82
CA PHE A 125 -2.47 -26.07 23.85
C PHE A 125 -3.20 -24.79 23.42
N GLU A 126 -2.96 -24.31 22.20
CA GLU A 126 -3.63 -23.13 21.66
C GLU A 126 -5.16 -23.33 21.59
N TYR A 127 -5.60 -24.51 21.14
CA TYR A 127 -7.02 -24.86 21.09
C TYR A 127 -7.68 -24.89 22.46
N ASN A 128 -7.08 -25.60 23.44
CA ASN A 128 -7.64 -25.71 24.79
C ASN A 128 -7.65 -24.37 25.53
N LEU A 129 -6.62 -23.54 25.32
CA LEU A 129 -6.55 -22.20 25.87
C LEU A 129 -7.67 -21.29 25.36
N GLU A 130 -7.97 -21.34 24.06
CA GLU A 130 -9.03 -20.53 23.47
C GLU A 130 -10.42 -21.02 23.91
N LEU A 131 -10.63 -22.32 24.06
CA LEU A 131 -11.85 -22.87 24.67
C LEU A 131 -12.01 -22.38 26.11
N TRP A 132 -10.97 -22.51 26.93
CA TRP A 132 -11.00 -22.07 28.32
C TRP A 132 -11.33 -20.58 28.46
N ARG A 133 -10.79 -19.73 27.58
CA ARG A 133 -11.13 -18.29 27.56
C ARG A 133 -12.61 -18.02 27.27
N GLN A 134 -13.22 -18.83 26.39
CA GLN A 134 -14.63 -18.70 26.04
C GLN A 134 -15.55 -19.11 27.20
N TYR A 135 -15.19 -20.16 27.94
CA TYR A 135 -15.96 -20.62 29.09
C TYR A 135 -15.76 -19.72 30.33
N ASP A 136 -14.57 -19.19 30.56
CA ASP A 136 -14.26 -18.32 31.71
C ASP A 136 -14.85 -16.90 31.58
N THR A 137 -15.23 -16.46 30.37
CA THR A 137 -15.96 -15.19 30.15
C THR A 137 -17.49 -15.33 30.17
N ALA A 138 -18.01 -16.55 30.34
CA ALA A 138 -19.43 -16.83 30.51
C ALA A 138 -19.69 -17.27 31.96
N SER A 139 -20.28 -16.40 32.80
CA SER A 139 -20.76 -16.81 34.13
C SER A 139 -22.11 -17.56 34.03
N PRO A 140 -22.48 -18.40 35.02
CA PRO A 140 -23.17 -19.68 34.77
C PRO A 140 -24.66 -19.66 35.10
N LEU A 141 -25.42 -20.62 34.53
CA LEU A 141 -26.62 -21.19 35.15
C LEU A 141 -26.85 -22.64 34.68
N ASP A 142 -26.90 -23.50 35.70
CA ASP A 142 -27.46 -24.85 35.86
C ASP A 142 -27.04 -26.01 34.95
N GLY A 143 -26.43 -27.00 35.63
CA GLY A 143 -26.24 -28.35 35.12
C GLY A 143 -27.42 -29.26 35.43
N ILE A 144 -27.52 -30.33 34.65
CA ILE A 144 -28.06 -31.62 35.08
C ILE A 144 -27.12 -32.72 34.55
N LEU A 145 -26.81 -33.63 35.46
CA LEU A 145 -26.00 -34.82 35.32
C LEU A 145 -26.79 -36.02 34.74
N LEU A 146 -26.02 -36.94 34.12
CA LEU A 146 -26.14 -38.41 34.08
C LEU A 146 -26.59 -39.14 32.79
N ALA A 147 -25.71 -40.10 32.46
CA ALA A 147 -25.90 -41.44 31.88
C ALA A 147 -25.85 -41.62 30.34
N GLY A 148 -24.80 -42.31 29.87
CA GLY A 148 -24.82 -43.07 28.60
C GLY A 148 -25.35 -44.49 28.82
N PRO A 149 -25.04 -45.50 27.97
CA PRO A 149 -24.53 -45.49 26.58
C PRO A 149 -25.46 -46.28 25.61
N GLU A 150 -25.18 -46.28 24.29
CA GLU A 150 -25.27 -47.43 23.35
C GLU A 150 -25.33 -46.98 21.86
N ARG A 151 -24.29 -47.40 21.11
CA ARG A 151 -24.27 -48.04 19.78
C ARG A 151 -25.10 -47.51 18.58
N SER A 152 -24.32 -47.06 17.57
CA SER A 152 -24.25 -47.60 16.19
C SER A 152 -24.73 -46.73 15.02
N THR A 153 -23.76 -46.55 14.10
CA THR A 153 -23.85 -46.43 12.63
C THR A 153 -24.52 -45.21 12.01
N SER A 154 -23.71 -44.31 11.43
CA SER A 154 -23.62 -44.10 9.98
C SER A 154 -22.67 -42.94 9.64
N ARG A 155 -21.76 -43.19 8.69
CA ARG A 155 -20.83 -42.21 8.11
C ARG A 155 -21.59 -41.24 7.20
N GLN A 156 -21.33 -39.94 7.29
CA GLN A 156 -21.09 -39.10 6.12
C GLN A 156 -20.39 -37.78 6.49
N LEU A 157 -19.45 -37.40 5.64
CA LEU A 157 -18.48 -36.32 5.79
C LEU A 157 -19.16 -34.93 5.84
N SER A 158 -18.69 -34.06 6.74
CA SER A 158 -18.86 -32.61 6.60
C SER A 158 -17.60 -31.86 7.05
N GLU A 159 -17.14 -30.98 6.16
CA GLU A 159 -15.91 -30.21 6.26
C GLU A 159 -16.00 -29.07 7.28
N SER A 160 -14.86 -28.88 7.92
CA SER A 160 -14.55 -27.98 9.01
C SER A 160 -14.67 -26.49 8.64
N SER A 161 -15.57 -25.77 9.32
CA SER A 161 -15.54 -24.32 9.45
C SER A 161 -14.76 -23.94 10.71
N ARG A 162 -13.57 -23.35 10.57
CA ARG A 162 -12.87 -22.66 11.67
C ARG A 162 -12.94 -21.14 11.47
N VAL A 163 -13.63 -20.49 12.39
CA VAL A 163 -13.65 -19.04 12.62
C VAL A 163 -12.50 -18.71 13.58
N SER A 164 -11.72 -17.69 13.24
CA SER A 164 -10.64 -17.13 14.07
C SER A 164 -11.09 -15.79 14.68
N PRO A 165 -10.85 -15.54 15.98
CA PRO A 165 -11.23 -14.31 16.71
C PRO A 165 -10.03 -13.37 16.96
N TYR A 166 -10.29 -12.06 17.10
CA TYR A 166 -9.75 -11.10 18.08
C TYR A 166 -10.25 -9.67 17.70
N PRO A 167 -10.38 -8.72 18.65
CA PRO A 167 -11.67 -8.15 19.01
C PRO A 167 -11.78 -6.65 18.77
N SER A 168 -13.01 -6.19 18.56
CA SER A 168 -13.40 -4.79 18.77
C SER A 168 -13.68 -4.54 20.24
N ARG A 169 -13.15 -3.44 20.79
CA ARG A 169 -13.83 -2.66 21.83
C ARG A 169 -13.61 -1.17 21.58
N CYS A 170 -14.69 -0.48 21.26
CA CYS A 170 -15.28 0.50 22.17
C CYS A 170 -16.72 0.74 21.71
N SER A 171 -17.67 0.14 22.41
CA SER A 171 -19.10 0.47 22.30
C SER A 171 -19.39 1.55 23.33
N THR A 172 -20.01 2.64 22.88
CA THR A 172 -20.92 3.45 23.69
C THR A 172 -22.24 2.68 23.88
N PRO A 173 -23.03 2.99 24.91
CA PRO A 173 -24.09 2.11 25.40
C PRO A 173 -25.37 2.19 24.55
N ASP A 174 -26.10 1.07 24.56
CA ASP A 174 -27.51 0.88 24.17
C ASP A 174 -27.94 1.26 22.76
N SER A 175 -27.78 0.30 21.84
CA SER A 175 -28.69 0.12 20.72
C SER A 175 -28.60 -1.34 20.24
N GLU A 176 -29.72 -2.05 20.20
CA GLU A 176 -29.81 -3.34 19.52
C GLU A 176 -29.19 -3.26 18.10
N PRO A 177 -28.57 -4.33 17.58
CA PRO A 177 -27.99 -4.30 16.25
C PRO A 177 -29.07 -4.02 15.21
N ILE A 178 -29.05 -2.81 14.62
CA ILE A 178 -29.98 -2.38 13.58
C ILE A 178 -29.99 -3.42 12.45
N ARG A 179 -31.09 -4.16 12.32
CA ARG A 179 -31.34 -5.05 11.18
C ARG A 179 -31.91 -4.20 10.04
N VAL A 180 -31.13 -4.02 8.99
CA VAL A 180 -31.56 -3.35 7.76
C VAL A 180 -32.17 -4.38 6.82
N LEU A 181 -33.43 -4.20 6.42
CA LEU A 181 -34.11 -5.06 5.46
C LEU A 181 -33.88 -4.57 4.03
N LEU A 182 -33.80 -5.49 3.07
CA LEU A 182 -33.67 -5.13 1.65
C LEU A 182 -34.83 -4.25 1.16
N SER A 183 -36.06 -4.48 1.64
CA SER A 183 -37.24 -3.70 1.28
C SER A 183 -37.07 -2.21 1.56
N ASP A 184 -36.43 -1.85 2.65
CA ASP A 184 -36.24 -0.46 3.07
C ASP A 184 -35.28 0.25 2.11
N ILE A 185 -34.19 -0.43 1.75
CA ILE A 185 -33.20 0.02 0.76
C ILE A 185 -33.86 0.25 -0.60
N LEU A 186 -34.71 -0.70 -1.04
CA LEU A 186 -35.37 -0.63 -2.34
C LEU A 186 -36.44 0.46 -2.43
N ASN A 187 -37.10 0.77 -1.31
CA ASN A 187 -38.15 1.80 -1.25
C ASN A 187 -37.60 3.22 -1.13
N GLU A 188 -36.41 3.39 -0.55
CA GLU A 188 -35.80 4.72 -0.35
C GLU A 188 -35.03 5.20 -1.60
N SER A 189 -34.39 4.30 -2.34
CA SER A 189 -33.57 4.70 -3.50
C SER A 189 -34.38 4.78 -4.80
N ALA A 190 -34.39 5.96 -5.44
CA ALA A 190 -35.00 6.14 -6.76
C ALA A 190 -34.40 5.19 -7.82
N LYS A 191 -33.09 4.92 -7.75
CA LYS A 191 -32.41 3.96 -8.63
C LYS A 191 -32.85 2.53 -8.37
N ALA A 192 -33.16 2.18 -7.12
CA ALA A 192 -33.68 0.87 -6.79
C ALA A 192 -35.09 0.64 -7.31
N LYS A 193 -35.96 1.66 -7.27
CA LYS A 193 -37.31 1.60 -7.85
C LYS A 193 -37.27 1.28 -9.35
N VAL A 194 -36.38 1.94 -10.08
CA VAL A 194 -36.14 1.65 -11.51
C VAL A 194 -35.67 0.20 -11.73
N LEU A 195 -34.82 -0.33 -10.85
CA LEU A 195 -34.38 -1.74 -10.92
C LEU A 195 -35.52 -2.72 -10.64
N VAL A 196 -36.39 -2.42 -9.68
CA VAL A 196 -37.58 -3.21 -9.38
C VAL A 196 -38.55 -3.20 -10.57
N GLU A 197 -38.81 -2.05 -11.17
CA GLU A 197 -39.63 -1.94 -12.39
C GLU A 197 -39.05 -2.71 -13.57
N TYR A 198 -37.74 -2.60 -13.78
CA TYR A 198 -37.02 -3.37 -14.79
C TYR A 198 -37.22 -4.88 -14.56
N TYR A 199 -37.04 -5.34 -13.33
CA TYR A 199 -37.23 -6.76 -13.02
C TYR A 199 -38.67 -7.20 -13.23
N ASN A 200 -39.65 -6.40 -12.79
CA ASN A 200 -41.06 -6.71 -13.00
C ASN A 200 -41.39 -6.90 -14.49
N LYS A 201 -40.74 -6.12 -15.37
CA LYS A 201 -40.92 -6.18 -16.82
C LYS A 201 -40.20 -7.34 -17.51
N PHE A 202 -38.95 -7.63 -17.12
CA PHE A 202 -38.09 -8.59 -17.85
C PHE A 202 -37.85 -9.91 -17.10
N GLN A 203 -38.18 -9.97 -15.81
CA GLN A 203 -37.99 -11.10 -14.90
C GLN A 203 -36.56 -11.65 -14.83
N ILE A 204 -35.56 -10.87 -15.26
CA ILE A 204 -34.15 -11.26 -15.23
C ILE A 204 -33.26 -10.03 -15.10
N PHE A 205 -32.23 -10.09 -14.27
CA PHE A 205 -31.16 -9.09 -14.30
C PHE A 205 -30.02 -9.52 -15.21
N LYS A 206 -29.41 -8.55 -15.89
CA LYS A 206 -28.08 -8.72 -16.49
C LYS A 206 -27.02 -8.18 -15.54
N GLU A 207 -25.76 -8.40 -15.89
CA GLU A 207 -24.63 -8.02 -15.05
C GLU A 207 -24.63 -6.52 -14.67
N GLU A 208 -25.06 -5.64 -15.58
CA GLU A 208 -25.18 -4.19 -15.32
C GLU A 208 -26.21 -3.86 -14.23
N GLN A 209 -27.38 -4.52 -14.26
CA GLN A 209 -28.43 -4.31 -13.26
C GLN A 209 -28.02 -4.91 -11.91
N ARG A 210 -27.33 -6.06 -11.90
CA ARG A 210 -26.75 -6.65 -10.69
C ARG A 210 -25.71 -5.71 -10.05
N ASN A 211 -24.81 -5.14 -10.85
CA ASN A 211 -23.82 -4.18 -10.40
C ASN A 211 -24.48 -2.89 -9.87
N SER A 212 -25.57 -2.44 -10.50
CA SER A 212 -26.35 -1.30 -10.02
C SER A 212 -27.02 -1.58 -8.68
N LEU A 213 -27.60 -2.77 -8.49
CA LEU A 213 -28.18 -3.19 -7.21
C LEU A 213 -27.12 -3.26 -6.10
N ILE A 214 -25.94 -3.82 -6.40
CA ILE A 214 -24.81 -3.86 -5.47
C ILE A 214 -24.39 -2.45 -5.04
N ASN A 215 -24.33 -1.50 -5.98
CA ASN A 215 -23.98 -0.11 -5.67
C ASN A 215 -25.05 0.57 -4.79
N VAL A 216 -26.33 0.39 -5.11
CA VAL A 216 -27.45 0.93 -4.33
C VAL A 216 -27.37 0.46 -2.87
N VAL A 217 -27.21 -0.85 -2.66
CA VAL A 217 -27.11 -1.41 -1.31
C VAL A 217 -25.88 -0.85 -0.59
N ALA A 218 -24.71 -0.82 -1.24
CA ALA A 218 -23.49 -0.36 -0.60
C ALA A 218 -23.54 1.13 -0.20
N HIS A 219 -24.10 1.99 -1.06
CA HIS A 219 -24.26 3.42 -0.77
C HIS A 219 -25.30 3.68 0.32
N TYR A 220 -26.39 2.90 0.39
CA TYR A 220 -27.35 3.04 1.49
C TYR A 220 -26.68 2.93 2.87
N PHE A 221 -25.79 1.95 3.05
CA PHE A 221 -25.06 1.79 4.31
C PHE A 221 -24.03 2.91 4.56
N GLU A 222 -23.46 3.49 3.49
CA GLU A 222 -22.56 4.64 3.57
C GLU A 222 -23.32 5.91 3.97
N ASP A 223 -24.39 6.24 3.24
CA ASP A 223 -25.20 7.44 3.42
C ASP A 223 -25.86 7.48 4.81
N LYS A 224 -26.28 6.32 5.34
CA LYS A 224 -26.86 6.20 6.69
C LYS A 224 -25.80 6.05 7.80
N GLY A 225 -24.52 5.98 7.46
CA GLY A 225 -23.43 5.77 8.43
C GLY A 225 -23.51 4.43 9.17
N ILE A 226 -24.21 3.43 8.63
CA ILE A 226 -24.43 2.15 9.28
C ILE A 226 -23.24 1.22 8.98
N THR A 227 -22.68 0.60 10.01
CA THR A 227 -21.62 -0.39 9.83
C THR A 227 -22.19 -1.69 9.29
N MET A 228 -21.80 -2.09 8.07
CA MET A 228 -22.19 -3.39 7.52
C MET A 228 -21.26 -4.50 8.04
N SER A 229 -21.85 -5.52 8.66
CA SER A 229 -21.16 -6.77 9.03
C SER A 229 -21.20 -7.79 7.88
N LEU A 230 -20.36 -8.83 7.93
CA LEU A 230 -20.42 -9.93 6.95
C LEU A 230 -21.74 -10.71 7.01
N ALA A 231 -22.34 -10.80 8.20
CA ALA A 231 -23.64 -11.41 8.41
C ALA A 231 -24.76 -10.55 7.81
N ALA A 232 -24.70 -9.23 8.00
CA ALA A 232 -25.67 -8.30 7.41
C ALA A 232 -25.61 -8.32 5.87
N SER A 233 -24.41 -8.34 5.28
CA SER A 233 -24.29 -8.44 3.83
C SER A 233 -24.82 -9.77 3.30
N PHE A 234 -24.63 -10.87 4.05
CA PHE A 234 -25.15 -12.18 3.67
C PHE A 234 -26.67 -12.26 3.77
N ALA A 235 -27.26 -11.64 4.81
CA ALA A 235 -28.71 -11.55 4.95
C ALA A 235 -29.32 -10.82 3.75
N ILE A 236 -28.77 -9.65 3.37
CA ILE A 236 -29.26 -8.91 2.21
C ILE A 236 -29.12 -9.71 0.91
N GLU A 237 -28.03 -10.46 0.74
CA GLU A 237 -27.85 -11.33 -0.43
C GLU A 237 -28.90 -12.44 -0.48
N LYS A 238 -29.35 -12.96 0.67
CA LYS A 238 -30.48 -13.89 0.73
C LYS A 238 -31.81 -13.22 0.42
N ASP A 239 -32.05 -12.04 0.97
CA ASP A 239 -33.27 -11.27 0.70
C ASP A 239 -33.38 -10.93 -0.80
N ILE A 240 -32.25 -10.68 -1.48
CA ILE A 240 -32.22 -10.44 -2.94
C ILE A 240 -32.71 -11.68 -3.69
N ILE A 241 -32.27 -12.88 -3.30
CA ILE A 241 -32.67 -14.13 -3.95
C ILE A 241 -34.16 -14.42 -3.68
N GLU A 242 -34.62 -14.15 -2.46
CA GLU A 242 -36.03 -14.31 -2.10
C GLU A 242 -36.92 -13.33 -2.87
N LYS A 243 -36.47 -12.09 -3.06
CA LYS A 243 -37.21 -11.05 -3.78
C LYS A 243 -37.16 -11.21 -5.30
N PHE A 244 -36.08 -11.76 -5.84
CA PHE A 244 -35.81 -11.91 -7.28
C PHE A 244 -35.48 -13.38 -7.60
N PRO A 245 -36.49 -14.24 -7.86
CA PRO A 245 -36.31 -15.70 -7.94
C PRO A 245 -35.35 -16.20 -9.04
N THR A 246 -35.06 -15.39 -10.05
CA THR A 246 -34.10 -15.74 -11.11
C THR A 246 -32.64 -15.49 -10.73
N GLU A 247 -32.40 -14.82 -9.60
CA GLU A 247 -31.05 -14.53 -9.11
C GLU A 247 -30.47 -15.70 -8.32
N LYS A 248 -29.14 -15.79 -8.31
CA LYS A 248 -28.40 -16.85 -7.61
C LYS A 248 -27.37 -16.23 -6.67
N LEU A 249 -27.11 -16.90 -5.54
CA LEU A 249 -26.16 -16.42 -4.55
C LEU A 249 -24.77 -16.16 -5.16
N ASP A 250 -24.32 -17.03 -6.06
CA ASP A 250 -23.01 -16.92 -6.72
C ASP A 250 -22.83 -15.63 -7.53
N TYR A 251 -23.92 -14.99 -7.96
CA TYR A 251 -23.85 -13.70 -8.63
C TYR A 251 -23.39 -12.57 -7.70
N TYR A 252 -23.64 -12.71 -6.40
CA TYR A 252 -23.35 -11.69 -5.38
C TYR A 252 -22.25 -12.14 -4.41
N ARG A 253 -22.04 -13.44 -4.21
CA ARG A 253 -21.05 -13.98 -3.29
C ARG A 253 -20.33 -15.19 -3.90
N THR A 254 -19.09 -14.98 -4.32
CA THR A 254 -18.19 -16.05 -4.80
C THR A 254 -17.13 -16.45 -3.77
N THR A 255 -16.97 -15.69 -2.70
CA THR A 255 -15.98 -15.95 -1.63
C THR A 255 -16.61 -15.74 -0.26
N LYS A 256 -15.86 -15.97 0.83
CA LYS A 256 -16.29 -15.64 2.20
C LYS A 256 -16.78 -14.20 2.36
N ARG A 257 -16.30 -13.28 1.51
CA ARG A 257 -16.78 -11.89 1.41
C ARG A 257 -17.59 -11.71 0.13
N GLY A 258 -18.83 -11.24 0.27
CA GLY A 258 -19.70 -10.92 -0.86
C GLY A 258 -19.28 -9.63 -1.57
N LYS A 259 -19.71 -9.48 -2.84
CA LYS A 259 -19.47 -8.29 -3.67
C LYS A 259 -20.03 -7.03 -3.03
N ILE A 260 -21.20 -7.12 -2.37
CA ILE A 260 -21.84 -6.03 -1.62
C ILE A 260 -20.94 -5.58 -0.46
N TYR A 261 -20.45 -6.52 0.34
CA TYR A 261 -19.55 -6.21 1.46
C TYR A 261 -18.25 -5.54 0.99
N ASN A 262 -17.63 -6.08 -0.06
CA ASN A 262 -16.40 -5.52 -0.61
C ASN A 262 -16.61 -4.10 -1.16
N LYS A 263 -17.74 -3.85 -1.84
CA LYS A 263 -18.07 -2.52 -2.37
C LYS A 263 -18.21 -1.50 -1.23
N TRP A 264 -18.98 -1.80 -0.20
CA TRP A 264 -19.12 -0.92 0.97
C TRP A 264 -17.80 -0.71 1.72
N ARG A 265 -16.98 -1.76 1.88
CA ARG A 265 -15.65 -1.62 2.52
C ARG A 265 -14.75 -0.67 1.76
N ASN A 266 -14.80 -0.67 0.43
CA ASN A 266 -14.02 0.25 -0.39
C ASN A 266 -14.54 1.68 -0.23
N LEU A 267 -15.85 1.89 -0.30
CA LEU A 267 -16.50 3.19 -0.07
C LEU A 267 -16.15 3.77 1.32
N ASN A 268 -16.35 2.98 2.37
CA ASN A 268 -16.05 3.37 3.74
C ASN A 268 -14.53 3.51 4.03
N SER A 269 -13.66 2.88 3.22
CA SER A 269 -12.22 3.10 3.29
C SER A 269 -11.81 4.46 2.74
N HIS A 270 -12.50 4.96 1.71
CA HIS A 270 -12.29 6.32 1.19
C HIS A 270 -12.83 7.36 2.18
N PHE A 271 -14.03 7.15 2.73
CA PHE A 271 -14.62 8.05 3.73
C PHE A 271 -13.78 8.21 5.01
N LYS A 272 -13.20 7.11 5.53
CA LYS A 272 -12.31 7.16 6.70
C LYS A 272 -10.99 7.89 6.43
N CYS A 273 -10.49 7.87 5.19
CA CYS A 273 -9.27 8.58 4.82
C CYS A 273 -9.50 10.09 4.78
N THR A 274 -10.64 10.53 4.24
CA THR A 274 -11.04 11.95 4.19
C THR A 274 -11.38 12.52 5.58
N MET A 275 -11.91 11.69 6.50
CA MET A 275 -12.28 12.13 7.86
C MET A 275 -11.11 12.09 8.88
N THR A 276 -10.02 11.39 8.60
CA THR A 276 -8.83 11.39 9.47
C THR A 276 -8.03 12.70 9.42
N GLU A 277 -8.29 13.57 8.44
CA GLU A 277 -7.65 14.89 8.34
C GLU A 277 -8.19 15.90 9.37
N ILE A 278 -9.32 15.61 10.04
CA ILE A 278 -10.01 16.55 10.96
C ILE A 278 -9.82 16.20 12.45
N LYS A 279 -9.14 15.10 12.81
CA LYS A 279 -8.85 14.80 14.23
C LYS A 279 -7.40 15.14 14.61
N PRO A 280 -7.15 16.17 15.44
CA PRO A 280 -5.80 16.42 15.95
C PRO A 280 -5.41 15.28 16.90
N LYS A 281 -4.38 14.52 16.54
CA LYS A 281 -3.73 13.57 17.47
C LYS A 281 -2.93 14.37 18.51
N PRO A 282 -2.95 14.00 19.80
CA PRO A 282 -2.06 14.59 20.79
C PRO A 282 -0.64 14.07 20.53
N ILE A 283 0.22 14.93 19.99
CA ILE A 283 1.65 14.66 19.79
C ILE A 283 2.33 14.83 21.15
N LYS A 284 2.84 13.73 21.71
CA LYS A 284 3.91 13.82 22.72
C LYS A 284 5.24 14.00 21.99
N GLY A 285 5.87 15.16 22.21
CA GLY A 285 7.32 15.33 22.12
C GLY A 285 7.93 15.47 20.72
N HIS A 286 7.66 16.58 20.05
CA HIS A 286 8.65 17.49 19.44
C HIS A 286 7.84 18.58 18.72
N LYS A 287 8.01 19.84 19.10
CA LYS A 287 7.38 20.97 18.41
C LYS A 287 8.05 21.14 17.05
N VAL A 288 7.63 20.36 16.06
CA VAL A 288 7.84 20.73 14.66
C VAL A 288 6.90 21.90 14.42
N GLN A 289 7.45 23.10 14.19
CA GLN A 289 6.67 24.22 13.66
C GLN A 289 6.00 23.73 12.39
N ARG A 290 4.67 23.63 12.41
CA ARG A 290 3.88 23.28 11.23
C ARG A 290 3.88 24.51 10.35
N TYR A 291 4.85 24.61 9.44
CA TYR A 291 4.93 25.69 8.47
C TYR A 291 3.64 25.67 7.64
N GLN A 292 2.90 26.77 7.69
CA GLN A 292 1.66 26.92 6.94
C GLN A 292 2.00 27.52 5.57
N GLU A 293 1.37 26.94 4.55
CA GLU A 293 1.37 27.49 3.21
C GLU A 293 0.63 28.84 3.20
N GLU A 294 1.26 29.88 2.65
CA GLU A 294 0.76 31.26 2.67
C GLU A 294 0.34 31.72 1.26
N ILE A 295 -0.70 31.08 0.70
CA ILE A 295 -1.32 31.59 -0.54
C ILE A 295 -2.26 32.75 -0.16
N GLY A 296 -1.97 33.92 -0.71
CA GLY A 296 -2.81 35.11 -0.58
C GLY A 296 -4.05 35.07 -1.48
N GLU A 297 -4.80 36.17 -1.48
CA GLU A 297 -5.86 36.43 -2.45
C GLU A 297 -5.30 36.49 -3.88
N PRO A 298 -6.08 36.08 -4.90
CA PRO A 298 -5.61 36.12 -6.28
C PRO A 298 -5.38 37.57 -6.72
N GLU A 299 -4.36 37.77 -7.54
CA GLU A 299 -4.00 39.09 -8.05
C GLU A 299 -5.08 39.64 -8.99
N GLN A 300 -5.43 40.92 -8.85
CA GLN A 300 -6.52 41.56 -9.62
C GLN A 300 -6.22 41.68 -11.12
N ASP A 301 -4.94 41.63 -11.49
CA ASP A 301 -4.41 41.73 -12.83
C ASP A 301 -3.91 40.39 -13.38
N ALA A 302 -4.25 39.27 -12.74
CA ALA A 302 -3.80 37.94 -13.14
C ALA A 302 -4.13 37.60 -14.60
N GLU A 303 -5.31 37.98 -15.10
CA GLU A 303 -5.71 37.79 -16.50
C GLU A 303 -4.80 38.55 -17.49
N THR A 304 -4.33 39.73 -17.07
CA THR A 304 -3.37 40.52 -17.85
C THR A 304 -2.02 39.81 -17.86
N CYS A 305 -1.53 39.34 -16.70
CA CYS A 305 -0.30 38.55 -16.61
C CYS A 305 -0.36 37.30 -17.50
N ILE A 306 -1.47 36.56 -17.48
CA ILE A 306 -1.65 35.35 -18.30
C ILE A 306 -1.61 35.69 -19.80
N SER A 307 -2.25 36.78 -20.19
CA SER A 307 -2.23 37.26 -21.58
C SER A 307 -0.82 37.65 -22.01
N THR A 308 -0.08 38.35 -21.15
CA THR A 308 1.32 38.73 -21.39
C THR A 308 2.20 37.48 -21.56
N LEU A 309 2.08 36.48 -20.68
CA LEU A 309 2.84 35.22 -20.77
C LEU A 309 2.55 34.44 -22.06
N LYS A 310 1.33 34.53 -22.60
CA LYS A 310 0.92 33.78 -23.80
C LYS A 310 1.29 34.47 -25.10
N TYR A 311 1.22 35.80 -25.14
CA TYR A 311 1.22 36.54 -26.40
C TYR A 311 2.37 37.55 -26.52
N SER A 312 3.11 37.83 -25.46
CA SER A 312 4.23 38.78 -25.50
C SER A 312 5.57 38.08 -25.72
N HIS A 313 6.47 38.75 -26.43
CA HIS A 313 7.86 38.33 -26.57
C HIS A 313 8.66 38.85 -25.38
N LEU A 314 8.68 38.08 -24.30
CA LEU A 314 9.41 38.41 -23.07
C LEU A 314 10.82 37.84 -23.11
N SER A 315 11.78 38.55 -22.53
CA SER A 315 13.05 37.96 -22.09
C SER A 315 12.81 36.97 -20.94
N SER A 316 13.82 36.16 -20.60
CA SER A 316 13.74 35.21 -19.47
C SER A 316 13.35 35.92 -18.16
N ASP A 317 13.96 37.06 -17.87
CA ASP A 317 13.76 37.74 -16.57
C ASP A 317 12.40 38.45 -16.50
N GLU A 318 11.93 38.99 -17.64
CA GLU A 318 10.58 39.53 -17.76
C GLU A 318 9.54 38.41 -17.63
N PHE A 319 9.79 37.25 -18.22
CA PHE A 319 8.91 36.09 -18.09
C PHE A 319 8.78 35.66 -16.62
N ASP A 320 9.90 35.49 -15.92
CA ASP A 320 9.92 35.11 -14.50
C ASP A 320 9.20 36.16 -13.62
N SER A 321 9.37 37.45 -13.95
CA SER A 321 8.71 38.55 -13.25
C SER A 321 7.19 38.52 -13.43
N VAL A 322 6.70 38.33 -14.66
CA VAL A 322 5.27 38.21 -14.95
C VAL A 322 4.70 36.91 -14.36
N TRP A 323 5.47 35.82 -14.37
CA TRP A 323 5.10 34.56 -13.74
C TRP A 323 4.87 34.75 -12.24
N LYS A 324 5.82 35.41 -11.55
CA LYS A 324 5.75 35.73 -10.12
C LYS A 324 4.58 36.66 -9.79
N ALA A 325 4.24 37.58 -10.69
CA ALA A 325 3.16 38.55 -10.50
C ALA A 325 1.75 37.91 -10.45
N CYS A 326 1.56 36.71 -10.99
CA CYS A 326 0.28 35.98 -10.92
C CYS A 326 0.36 34.67 -10.12
N SER A 327 1.32 34.57 -9.19
CA SER A 327 1.55 33.36 -8.40
C SER A 327 0.37 32.95 -7.55
N ASN A 328 -0.30 33.87 -6.83
CA ASN A 328 -1.40 33.48 -5.94
C ASN A 328 -2.60 32.97 -6.75
N PHE A 329 -2.95 33.64 -7.85
CA PHE A 329 -3.98 33.18 -8.77
C PHE A 329 -3.67 31.77 -9.30
N ARG A 330 -2.44 31.55 -9.78
CA ARG A 330 -2.01 30.24 -10.29
C ARG A 330 -2.03 29.17 -9.19
N LEU A 331 -1.49 29.45 -8.02
CA LEU A 331 -1.43 28.52 -6.89
C LEU A 331 -2.82 28.15 -6.38
N GLN A 332 -3.77 29.09 -6.36
CA GLN A 332 -5.16 28.80 -6.07
C GLN A 332 -5.79 27.87 -7.12
N GLN A 333 -5.56 28.14 -8.40
CA GLN A 333 -6.02 27.24 -9.46
C GLN A 333 -5.44 25.83 -9.29
N ILE A 334 -4.14 25.70 -9.04
CA ILE A 334 -3.47 24.41 -8.82
C ILE A 334 -4.16 23.62 -7.70
N LYS A 335 -4.58 24.28 -6.61
CA LYS A 335 -5.32 23.64 -5.51
C LYS A 335 -6.72 23.18 -5.88
N THR A 336 -7.38 23.89 -6.79
CA THR A 336 -8.74 23.54 -7.23
C THR A 336 -8.76 22.44 -8.29
N LEU A 337 -7.66 22.25 -9.02
CA LEU A 337 -7.56 21.26 -10.08
C LEU A 337 -7.32 19.86 -9.51
N GLU A 338 -8.11 18.89 -9.96
CA GLU A 338 -8.09 17.52 -9.40
C GLU A 338 -6.91 16.67 -9.88
N THR A 339 -6.25 17.03 -10.98
CA THR A 339 -5.20 16.20 -11.60
C THR A 339 -4.00 17.00 -12.05
N THR A 340 -2.81 16.39 -11.98
CA THR A 340 -1.57 16.98 -12.52
C THR A 340 -1.68 17.29 -14.01
N THR A 341 -2.39 16.48 -14.79
CA THR A 341 -2.64 16.77 -16.20
C THR A 341 -3.40 18.08 -16.38
N ALA A 342 -4.47 18.29 -15.61
CA ALA A 342 -5.24 19.54 -15.67
C ALA A 342 -4.40 20.76 -15.27
N VAL A 343 -3.53 20.62 -14.27
CA VAL A 343 -2.56 21.66 -13.89
C VAL A 343 -1.62 21.99 -15.06
N LEU A 344 -1.03 20.96 -15.67
CA LEU A 344 -0.09 21.12 -16.78
C LEU A 344 -0.75 21.56 -18.09
N ASP A 345 -2.07 21.43 -18.21
CA ASP A 345 -2.84 21.94 -19.36
C ASP A 345 -3.25 23.40 -19.14
N ALA A 346 -3.61 23.77 -17.91
CA ALA A 346 -3.88 25.16 -17.53
C ALA A 346 -2.60 26.02 -17.58
N TRP A 347 -1.48 25.46 -17.14
CA TRP A 347 -0.17 26.11 -17.03
C TRP A 347 0.90 25.32 -17.82
N PRO A 348 0.83 25.34 -19.17
CA PRO A 348 1.68 24.50 -20.02
C PRO A 348 3.17 24.82 -19.95
N PHE A 349 3.54 25.99 -19.43
CA PHE A 349 4.94 26.41 -19.26
C PHE A 349 5.73 25.49 -18.32
N TYR A 350 5.06 24.81 -17.37
CA TYR A 350 5.71 23.78 -16.54
C TYR A 350 6.23 22.58 -17.34
N ARG A 351 5.70 22.32 -18.55
CA ARG A 351 6.13 21.21 -19.41
C ARG A 351 7.45 21.50 -20.14
N GLN A 352 7.91 22.75 -20.12
CA GLN A 352 9.14 23.14 -20.80
C GLN A 352 10.37 22.65 -20.04
N PRO A 353 11.53 22.48 -20.70
CA PRO A 353 12.78 22.09 -20.03
C PRO A 353 13.18 23.04 -18.88
N SER A 354 12.83 24.32 -18.98
CA SER A 354 13.03 25.35 -17.95
C SER A 354 11.90 25.41 -16.90
N GLY A 355 10.85 24.60 -17.03
CA GLY A 355 9.67 24.64 -16.19
C GLY A 355 9.95 24.38 -14.70
N PHE A 356 11.06 23.71 -14.37
CA PHE A 356 11.49 23.52 -12.98
C PHE A 356 11.77 24.86 -12.26
N ARG A 357 12.25 25.89 -12.96
CA ARG A 357 12.46 27.23 -12.39
C ARG A 357 11.13 27.88 -11.96
N LEU A 358 10.09 27.66 -12.75
CA LEU A 358 8.74 28.15 -12.45
C LEU A 358 8.18 27.48 -11.19
N ILE A 359 8.45 26.18 -11.01
CA ILE A 359 8.10 25.46 -9.78
C ILE A 359 8.84 26.07 -8.57
N GLU A 360 10.10 26.48 -8.71
CA GLU A 360 10.81 27.18 -7.63
C GLU A 360 10.21 28.54 -7.28
N ILE A 361 9.83 29.34 -8.28
CA ILE A 361 9.16 30.64 -8.06
C ILE A 361 7.84 30.44 -7.30
N ASP A 362 7.08 29.42 -7.68
CA ASP A 362 5.80 29.10 -7.03
C ASP A 362 5.99 28.54 -5.62
N PHE A 363 7.02 27.72 -5.41
CA PHE A 363 7.38 27.22 -4.09
C PHE A 363 7.79 28.37 -3.16
N GLU A 364 8.64 29.30 -3.62
CA GLU A 364 9.03 30.49 -2.86
C GLU A 364 7.81 31.36 -2.54
N SER A 365 6.89 31.50 -3.49
CA SER A 365 5.65 32.28 -3.31
C SER A 365 4.72 31.64 -2.26
N ALA A 366 4.57 30.31 -2.27
CA ALA A 366 3.72 29.57 -1.34
C ALA A 366 4.34 29.39 0.05
N PHE A 367 5.68 29.37 0.14
CA PHE A 367 6.45 29.09 1.36
C PHE A 367 7.55 30.13 1.59
N LYS A 368 7.17 31.40 1.69
CA LYS A 368 8.09 32.57 1.77
C LYS A 368 9.22 32.43 2.79
N THR A 369 9.01 31.68 3.87
CA THR A 369 10.01 31.47 4.93
C THR A 369 11.05 30.39 4.62
N ARG A 370 10.92 29.66 3.50
CA ARG A 370 11.77 28.48 3.16
C ARG A 370 12.76 28.74 2.04
N GLY A 371 12.70 29.89 1.36
CA GLY A 371 13.56 30.19 0.22
C GLY A 371 13.38 29.21 -0.94
N HIS A 372 14.43 29.03 -1.74
CA HIS A 372 14.40 28.16 -2.93
C HIS A 372 14.55 26.68 -2.55
N LEU A 373 13.63 25.84 -3.05
CA LEU A 373 13.56 24.42 -2.75
C LEU A 373 14.85 23.68 -3.14
N LEU A 374 15.41 23.94 -4.33
CA LEU A 374 16.57 23.20 -4.81
C LEU A 374 17.84 23.58 -4.04
N VAL A 375 17.98 24.87 -3.70
CA VAL A 375 19.11 25.36 -2.88
C VAL A 375 19.06 24.77 -1.47
N ASN A 376 17.86 24.66 -0.90
CA ASN A 376 17.65 24.19 0.47
C ASN A 376 17.32 22.69 0.53
N TRP A 377 17.52 21.95 -0.57
CA TRP A 377 17.10 20.56 -0.70
C TRP A 377 17.60 19.68 0.44
N LYS A 378 18.88 19.79 0.80
CA LYS A 378 19.50 19.03 1.91
C LYS A 378 18.80 19.22 3.26
N SER A 379 18.26 20.42 3.50
CA SER A 379 17.50 20.73 4.73
C SER A 379 16.04 20.32 4.65
N GLU A 380 15.48 20.20 3.44
CA GLU A 380 14.06 19.96 3.21
C GLU A 380 13.73 18.48 2.92
N SER A 381 14.65 17.75 2.31
CA SER A 381 14.49 16.32 1.98
C SER A 381 14.21 15.41 3.18
N PRO A 382 14.72 15.67 4.41
CA PRO A 382 14.32 14.89 5.59
C PRO A 382 12.83 15.01 5.95
N ALA A 383 12.18 16.13 5.61
CA ALA A 383 10.75 16.30 5.81
C ALA A 383 9.95 15.37 4.89
N ILE A 384 10.41 15.19 3.64
CA ILE A 384 9.82 14.24 2.69
C ILE A 384 10.01 12.81 3.20
N LEU A 385 11.19 12.46 3.69
CA LEU A 385 11.45 11.14 4.28
C LEU A 385 10.53 10.87 5.47
N SER A 386 10.38 11.84 6.38
CA SER A 386 9.49 11.73 7.54
C SER A 386 8.03 11.57 7.11
N PHE A 387 7.59 12.30 6.08
CA PHE A 387 6.26 12.17 5.51
C PHE A 387 6.02 10.76 4.95
N LEU A 388 6.95 10.24 4.13
CA LEU A 388 6.80 8.90 3.53
C LEU A 388 6.87 7.76 4.55
N LYS A 389 7.62 7.93 5.65
CA LYS A 389 7.72 6.95 6.74
C LYS A 389 6.45 6.82 7.57
N ASP A 390 5.57 7.82 7.59
CA ASP A 390 4.27 7.64 8.26
C ASP A 390 3.48 6.54 7.53
N GLY A 391 3.15 5.49 8.29
CA GLY A 391 2.67 4.20 7.78
C GLY A 391 1.34 4.26 7.02
N GLN A 392 0.70 5.42 6.94
CA GLN A 392 -0.50 5.67 6.14
C GLN A 392 -0.21 6.03 4.68
N HIS A 393 0.94 6.64 4.36
CA HIS A 393 1.20 7.20 3.03
C HIS A 393 1.73 6.18 2.03
N VAL A 394 2.66 5.32 2.44
CA VAL A 394 3.19 4.24 1.59
C VAL A 394 2.64 2.90 2.06
N LYS A 395 2.16 2.07 1.13
CA LYS A 395 1.66 0.71 1.42
C LYS A 395 2.59 -0.39 0.93
N ASP A 396 3.39 -0.10 -0.08
CA ASP A 396 4.31 -1.06 -0.69
C ASP A 396 5.41 -1.49 0.29
N LYS A 397 5.62 -2.82 0.42
CA LYS A 397 6.57 -3.38 1.38
C LYS A 397 8.03 -3.13 1.00
N ASN A 398 8.33 -3.12 -0.29
CA ASN A 398 9.71 -2.93 -0.77
C ASN A 398 10.13 -1.48 -0.54
N ILE A 399 9.24 -0.53 -0.81
CA ILE A 399 9.49 0.89 -0.54
C ILE A 399 9.59 1.16 0.96
N LYS A 400 8.75 0.53 1.80
CA LYS A 400 8.92 0.64 3.26
C LYS A 400 10.30 0.19 3.72
N SER A 401 10.76 -0.96 3.25
CA SER A 401 12.10 -1.47 3.54
C SER A 401 13.20 -0.50 3.07
N MET A 402 13.02 0.12 1.90
CA MET A 402 13.93 1.15 1.38
C MET A 402 13.94 2.41 2.27
N LEU A 403 12.76 2.91 2.66
CA LEU A 403 12.64 4.05 3.57
C LEU A 403 13.28 3.76 4.93
N ASP A 404 13.12 2.55 5.47
CA ASP A 404 13.73 2.15 6.75
C ASP A 404 15.26 2.16 6.68
N LYS A 405 15.85 1.81 5.52
CA LYS A 405 17.30 1.88 5.28
C LYS A 405 17.81 3.30 5.13
N LEU A 406 16.96 4.25 4.71
CA LEU A 406 17.32 5.68 4.68
C LEU A 406 17.45 6.19 6.12
N THR A 407 18.67 6.16 6.64
CA THR A 407 19.08 6.91 7.83
C THR A 407 19.38 8.35 7.40
N THR A 408 19.16 9.30 8.29
CA THR A 408 19.56 10.71 8.09
C THR A 408 21.09 10.93 8.15
N GLN A 409 21.87 9.85 8.21
CA GLN A 409 23.33 9.81 8.21
C GLN A 409 23.79 8.84 7.11
N ASN A 410 23.42 9.12 5.87
CA ASN A 410 24.01 8.42 4.72
C ASN A 410 25.17 9.28 4.20
N ASP A 411 26.37 8.70 4.09
CA ASP A 411 27.56 9.41 3.63
C ASP A 411 27.50 9.72 2.12
N ASN A 412 26.64 9.00 1.38
CA ASN A 412 26.40 9.20 -0.05
C ASN A 412 25.12 10.04 -0.28
N GLU A 413 25.30 11.34 -0.53
CA GLU A 413 24.22 12.31 -0.79
C GLU A 413 23.40 11.94 -2.05
N ASN A 414 24.08 11.58 -3.15
CA ASN A 414 23.42 11.17 -4.40
C ASN A 414 22.55 9.93 -4.22
N GLY A 415 23.07 8.93 -3.50
CA GLY A 415 22.34 7.70 -3.20
C GLY A 415 21.15 7.94 -2.26
N PHE A 416 21.30 8.84 -1.28
CA PHE A 416 20.17 9.26 -0.45
C PHE A 416 19.06 9.90 -1.30
N ASP A 417 19.41 10.86 -2.15
CA ASP A 417 18.46 11.59 -2.98
C ASP A 417 17.77 10.67 -3.99
N ALA A 418 18.53 9.83 -4.69
CA ALA A 418 17.97 8.89 -5.65
C ALA A 418 17.02 7.88 -4.98
N ALA A 419 17.40 7.32 -3.84
CA ALA A 419 16.55 6.39 -3.09
C ALA A 419 15.29 7.07 -2.52
N LEU A 420 15.39 8.32 -2.07
CA LEU A 420 14.25 9.11 -1.60
C LEU A 420 13.27 9.40 -2.75
N LEU A 421 13.78 9.86 -3.89
CA LEU A 421 12.97 10.12 -5.08
C LEU A 421 12.36 8.84 -5.65
N TRP A 422 13.11 7.73 -5.68
CA TRP A 422 12.61 6.41 -6.05
C TRP A 422 11.47 5.94 -5.15
N SER A 423 11.54 6.28 -3.86
CA SER A 423 10.51 5.93 -2.88
C SER A 423 9.22 6.74 -3.03
N LEU A 424 9.26 7.94 -3.63
CA LEU A 424 8.07 8.76 -3.89
C LEU A 424 7.04 8.03 -4.76
N HIS A 425 7.47 7.13 -5.64
CA HIS A 425 6.57 6.34 -6.50
C HIS A 425 5.66 5.39 -5.70
N GLY A 426 5.98 5.12 -4.43
CA GLY A 426 5.12 4.39 -3.51
C GLY A 426 3.93 5.21 -3.00
N TYR A 427 4.06 6.52 -3.03
CA TYR A 427 3.00 7.49 -2.74
C TYR A 427 2.30 7.93 -4.04
N MET A 428 3.08 8.29 -5.06
CA MET A 428 2.61 8.66 -6.40
C MET A 428 2.36 7.42 -7.27
N VAL A 429 1.48 6.53 -6.81
CA VAL A 429 1.23 5.25 -7.48
C VAL A 429 0.59 5.47 -8.87
N PRO A 430 1.07 4.80 -9.93
CA PRO A 430 0.43 4.87 -11.24
C PRO A 430 -1.01 4.37 -11.21
N THR A 431 -1.96 5.24 -11.53
CA THR A 431 -3.40 4.91 -11.52
C THR A 431 -3.98 4.68 -12.92
N ASN A 432 -3.26 5.12 -13.95
CA ASN A 432 -3.72 5.06 -15.34
C ASN A 432 -3.74 3.62 -15.89
N LYS A 433 -4.78 3.34 -16.69
CA LYS A 433 -4.91 2.10 -17.46
C LYS A 433 -4.95 2.45 -18.93
N ILE A 434 -4.08 1.84 -19.73
CA ILE A 434 -4.11 2.00 -21.18
C ILE A 434 -4.84 0.80 -21.77
N VAL A 435 -5.85 1.05 -22.60
CA VAL A 435 -6.53 0.02 -23.37
C VAL A 435 -6.00 0.07 -24.80
N LYS A 436 -5.39 -1.02 -25.27
CA LYS A 436 -4.93 -1.19 -26.66
C LYS A 436 -5.63 -2.40 -27.27
N LYS A 437 -5.91 -2.37 -28.57
CA LYS A 437 -6.34 -3.56 -29.30
C LYS A 437 -5.14 -4.47 -29.53
N ASP A 438 -5.26 -5.75 -29.19
CA ASP A 438 -4.27 -6.76 -29.51
C ASP A 438 -4.31 -7.12 -31.00
N VAL A 439 -3.38 -7.98 -31.44
CA VAL A 439 -3.30 -8.50 -32.82
C VAL A 439 -4.57 -9.27 -33.24
N THR A 440 -5.41 -9.67 -32.30
CA THR A 440 -6.70 -10.35 -32.54
C THR A 440 -7.89 -9.39 -32.52
N GLY A 441 -7.65 -8.09 -32.31
CA GLY A 441 -8.67 -7.05 -32.22
C GLY A 441 -9.35 -6.91 -30.85
N LYS A 442 -8.94 -7.68 -29.84
CA LYS A 442 -9.49 -7.60 -28.48
C LYS A 442 -8.83 -6.50 -27.66
N ASN A 443 -9.60 -5.87 -26.79
CA ASN A 443 -9.11 -4.84 -25.88
C ASN A 443 -8.23 -5.47 -24.79
N ALA A 444 -6.92 -5.27 -24.88
CA ALA A 444 -5.96 -5.55 -23.83
C ALA A 444 -5.80 -4.31 -22.95
N THR A 445 -5.98 -4.46 -21.64
CA THR A 445 -5.75 -3.38 -20.67
C THR A 445 -4.40 -3.56 -20.01
N THR A 446 -3.50 -2.60 -20.19
CA THR A 446 -2.22 -2.53 -19.48
C THR A 446 -2.37 -1.59 -18.28
N LYS A 447 -2.06 -2.10 -17.10
CA LYS A 447 -1.86 -1.29 -15.88
C LYS A 447 -0.37 -1.09 -15.68
N PHE A 448 0.04 0.13 -15.38
CA PHE A 448 1.40 0.41 -14.95
C PHE A 448 1.55 0.09 -13.46
N THR A 449 2.67 -0.54 -13.13
CA THR A 449 3.09 -0.85 -11.77
C THR A 449 3.97 0.28 -11.22
N ILE A 450 4.17 0.29 -9.90
CA ILE A 450 5.14 1.19 -9.26
C ILE A 450 6.53 1.02 -9.90
N LYS A 451 6.92 -0.22 -10.17
CA LYS A 451 8.20 -0.54 -10.81
C LYS A 451 8.31 0.05 -12.22
N ASP A 452 7.25 -0.06 -13.04
CA ASP A 452 7.25 0.58 -14.38
C ASP A 452 7.46 2.10 -14.29
N SER A 453 6.88 2.74 -13.26
CA SER A 453 7.05 4.18 -13.06
C SER A 453 8.45 4.54 -12.56
N GLN A 454 9.04 3.73 -11.69
CA GLN A 454 10.41 3.93 -11.23
C GLN A 454 11.42 3.76 -12.39
N GLU A 455 11.25 2.72 -13.20
CA GLU A 455 12.08 2.46 -14.38
C GLU A 455 11.90 3.50 -15.48
N SER A 456 10.77 4.22 -15.50
CA SER A 456 10.57 5.38 -16.39
C SER A 456 11.19 6.68 -15.87
N PHE A 457 11.64 6.70 -14.62
CA PHE A 457 12.21 7.87 -13.96
C PHE A 457 13.73 7.80 -13.89
N LEU A 458 14.28 6.66 -13.46
CA LEU A 458 15.71 6.48 -13.22
C LEU A 458 16.19 5.11 -13.72
N PHE A 459 17.35 5.10 -14.38
CA PHE A 459 18.09 3.90 -14.73
C PHE A 459 19.43 3.89 -13.99
N LEU A 460 19.68 2.79 -13.27
CA LEU A 460 20.94 2.54 -12.57
C LEU A 460 21.72 1.46 -13.30
N GLY A 461 22.83 1.84 -13.95
CA GLY A 461 23.81 0.90 -14.48
C GLY A 461 24.92 0.63 -13.48
N ARG A 462 25.58 -0.52 -13.57
CA ARG A 462 26.78 -0.83 -12.77
C ARG A 462 28.05 -0.21 -13.34
N SER A 463 27.99 0.28 -14.57
CA SER A 463 29.08 0.97 -15.25
C SER A 463 28.53 1.94 -16.29
N ILE A 464 29.37 2.87 -16.73
CA ILE A 464 29.04 3.80 -17.82
C ILE A 464 28.69 3.03 -19.10
N GLN A 465 29.39 1.92 -19.39
CA GLN A 465 29.10 1.09 -20.56
C GLN A 465 27.67 0.55 -20.53
N GLU A 466 27.18 0.10 -19.38
CA GLU A 466 25.80 -0.41 -19.25
C GLU A 466 24.76 0.70 -19.49
N VAL A 467 25.05 1.92 -19.05
CA VAL A 467 24.21 3.09 -19.32
C VAL A 467 24.20 3.41 -20.82
N GLU A 468 25.36 3.41 -21.49
CA GLU A 468 25.47 3.65 -22.93
C GLU A 468 24.76 2.58 -23.76
N ASP A 469 24.90 1.32 -23.38
CA ASP A 469 24.22 0.18 -24.00
C ASP A 469 22.70 0.32 -23.86
N HIS A 470 22.23 0.72 -22.67
CA HIS A 470 20.81 0.96 -22.43
C HIS A 470 20.26 2.12 -23.28
N ILE A 471 20.99 3.24 -23.37
CA ILE A 471 20.61 4.37 -24.22
C ILE A 471 20.56 3.94 -25.70
N SER A 472 21.55 3.18 -26.15
CA SER A 472 21.62 2.67 -27.52
C SER A 472 20.45 1.74 -27.83
N PHE A 473 20.11 0.83 -26.91
CA PHE A 473 18.94 -0.04 -27.00
C PHE A 473 17.62 0.76 -27.10
N LEU A 474 17.45 1.80 -26.29
CA LEU A 474 16.25 2.66 -26.34
C LEU A 474 16.13 3.40 -27.68
N LYS A 475 17.25 3.93 -28.20
CA LYS A 475 17.32 4.59 -29.51
C LYS A 475 16.93 3.63 -30.63
N GLU A 476 17.47 2.41 -30.62
CA GLU A 476 17.19 1.38 -31.62
C GLU A 476 15.69 0.97 -31.60
N LYS A 477 15.09 0.93 -30.42
CA LYS A 477 13.65 0.67 -30.24
C LYS A 477 12.75 1.89 -30.48
N LYS A 478 13.30 3.05 -30.86
CA LYS A 478 12.57 4.32 -31.01
C LYS A 478 11.73 4.68 -29.77
N LYS A 479 12.23 4.34 -28.58
CA LYS A 479 11.63 4.74 -27.31
C LYS A 479 12.22 6.07 -26.86
N SER A 480 11.43 6.87 -26.13
CA SER A 480 11.93 8.13 -25.58
C SER A 480 13.07 7.86 -24.60
N VAL A 481 14.11 8.67 -24.67
CA VAL A 481 15.27 8.68 -23.77
C VAL A 481 15.11 9.80 -22.72
N GLN A 482 13.99 10.52 -22.73
CA GLN A 482 13.69 11.59 -21.77
C GLN A 482 12.25 11.51 -21.22
N PRO A 483 12.00 12.01 -20.00
CA PRO A 483 13.00 12.37 -18.98
C PRO A 483 13.47 11.13 -18.22
N PHE A 484 14.77 10.82 -18.26
CA PHE A 484 15.38 9.71 -17.55
C PHE A 484 16.62 10.21 -16.82
N VAL A 485 16.70 9.94 -15.51
CA VAL A 485 17.93 10.11 -14.73
C VAL A 485 18.79 8.86 -14.95
N TYR A 486 20.04 9.04 -15.37
CA TYR A 486 21.00 7.95 -15.51
C TYR A 486 22.03 8.02 -14.39
N CYS A 487 22.20 6.92 -13.68
CA CYS A 487 23.15 6.80 -12.57
C CYS A 487 24.06 5.59 -12.78
N THR A 488 25.29 5.67 -12.26
CA THR A 488 26.17 4.52 -12.10
C THR A 488 26.35 4.19 -10.62
N GLY A 489 26.37 2.91 -10.27
CA GLY A 489 26.55 2.47 -8.90
C GLY A 489 26.20 1.00 -8.69
N GLU A 490 26.60 0.45 -7.53
CA GLU A 490 26.28 -0.94 -7.18
C GLU A 490 24.78 -1.12 -6.92
N ASP A 491 24.18 -0.14 -6.24
CA ASP A 491 22.75 -0.07 -5.93
C ASP A 491 22.29 1.39 -5.76
N ILE A 492 20.99 1.59 -5.56
CA ILE A 492 20.36 2.93 -5.50
C ILE A 492 20.86 3.79 -4.33
N PHE A 493 21.45 3.19 -3.29
CA PHE A 493 22.04 3.90 -2.15
C PHE A 493 23.52 4.24 -2.37
N ASN A 494 24.18 3.59 -3.33
CA ASN A 494 25.61 3.68 -3.61
C ASN A 494 25.84 4.20 -5.03
N ILE A 495 25.41 5.43 -5.30
CA ILE A 495 25.62 6.10 -6.59
C ILE A 495 27.01 6.72 -6.61
N GLU A 496 27.77 6.42 -7.66
CA GLU A 496 29.09 6.98 -7.90
C GLU A 496 28.98 8.45 -8.31
N THR A 497 29.83 9.30 -7.73
CA THR A 497 30.06 10.63 -8.29
C THR A 497 30.93 10.48 -9.53
N SER A 498 30.44 10.96 -10.68
CA SER A 498 31.27 11.08 -11.88
C SER A 498 32.49 11.93 -11.55
N SER A 499 33.66 11.29 -11.50
CA SER A 499 34.96 11.92 -11.24
C SER A 499 35.48 12.69 -12.44
#